data_AF-A0A0V1N4R7-F1
#
_entry.id   AF-A0A0V1N4R7-F1
#
_cell.length_a   1.000
_cell.length_b   1.000
_cell.length_c   1.000
_cell.angle_alpha   90.00
_cell.angle_beta   90.00
_cell.angle_gamma   90.00
#
_symmetry.space_group_name_H-M   'P 1'
#
loop_
_entity.id
_entity.type
_entity.pdbx_description
1 polymer ?
#
loop_
_entity_poly.entity_id
_entity_poly.type
_entity_poly.pdbx_seq_one_letter_code
_entity_poly.pdbx_strand_id
1 'polypeptide(L)'
;MTIVLRCVMENDFDEEIFKLLDCMNEQIHLKLLLERKMKECWMAMAKARESIGSLLNISVLNLDNRNLDSMSTVVVEKGVSFILQQCDDDFSRKQVFKKFGLLTPIHLVTAQKHSIAAIQLVCNIASNQTQLVQDMAKYAEHDLK
;
A
#
# COMPACT_ATOMS: atom_id res chain seq x y z
N MET A 1 3.71 38.47 -31.77
CA MET A 1 4.09 37.04 -31.63
C MET A 1 4.58 36.69 -30.22
N THR A 2 5.14 37.65 -29.47
CA THR A 2 5.70 37.45 -28.11
C THR A 2 4.64 37.25 -27.02
N ILE A 3 3.44 37.82 -27.16
CA ILE A 3 2.37 37.72 -26.14
C ILE A 3 1.73 36.33 -26.11
N VAL A 4 1.51 35.73 -27.28
CA VAL A 4 0.91 34.39 -27.40
C VAL A 4 1.84 33.33 -26.83
N LEU A 5 3.15 33.41 -27.12
CA LEU A 5 4.15 32.51 -26.54
C LEU A 5 4.22 32.61 -25.01
N ARG A 6 4.08 33.83 -24.46
CA ARG A 6 4.06 34.04 -23.01
C ARG A 6 2.85 33.39 -22.34
N CYS A 7 1.65 33.60 -22.89
CA CYS A 7 0.44 32.95 -22.37
C CYS A 7 0.47 31.43 -22.50
N VAL A 8 1.05 30.88 -23.58
CA VAL A 8 1.20 29.42 -23.73
C VAL A 8 2.13 28.87 -22.65
N MET A 9 3.26 29.54 -22.41
CA MET A 9 4.20 29.12 -21.34
C MET A 9 3.64 29.27 -19.92
N GLU A 10 2.83 30.30 -19.66
CA GLU A 10 2.15 30.46 -18.36
C GLU A 10 1.10 29.34 -18.13
N ASN A 11 0.36 28.96 -19.18
CA ASN A 11 -0.61 27.85 -19.08
C ASN A 11 0.05 26.49 -18.85
N ASP A 12 1.21 26.23 -19.49
CA ASP A 12 1.96 24.98 -19.31
C ASP A 12 2.48 24.85 -17.87
N PHE A 13 2.91 25.97 -17.27
CA PHE A 13 3.38 26.02 -15.88
C PHE A 13 2.24 25.83 -14.87
N ASP A 14 1.11 26.48 -15.10
CA ASP A 14 -0.08 26.28 -14.26
C ASP A 14 -0.55 24.82 -14.30
N GLU A 15 -0.50 24.17 -15.47
CA GLU A 15 -0.83 22.74 -15.61
C GLU A 15 0.11 21.84 -14.79
N GLU A 16 1.40 22.16 -14.72
CA GLU A 16 2.36 21.44 -13.88
C GLU A 16 2.09 21.62 -12.39
N ILE A 17 1.71 22.84 -11.96
CA ILE A 17 1.31 23.11 -10.58
C ILE A 17 0.07 22.29 -10.21
N PHE A 18 -0.94 22.24 -11.09
CA PHE A 18 -2.14 21.45 -10.84
C PHE A 18 -1.82 19.96 -10.72
N LYS A 19 -0.96 19.42 -11.59
CA LYS A 19 -0.48 18.03 -11.49
C LYS A 19 0.22 17.74 -10.17
N LEU A 20 1.04 18.68 -9.69
CA LEU A 20 1.72 18.55 -8.40
C LEU A 20 0.72 18.54 -7.23
N LEU A 21 -0.23 19.48 -7.24
CA LEU A 21 -1.29 19.57 -6.23
C LEU A 21 -2.16 18.31 -6.19
N ASP A 22 -2.54 17.78 -7.36
CA ASP A 22 -3.31 16.54 -7.46
C ASP A 22 -2.50 15.34 -6.91
N CYS A 23 -1.21 15.28 -7.23
CA CYS A 23 -0.31 14.23 -6.73
C CYS A 23 -0.18 14.28 -5.19
N MET A 24 -0.07 15.47 -4.60
CA MET A 24 -0.05 15.67 -3.14
C MET A 24 -1.37 15.29 -2.49
N ASN A 25 -2.49 15.68 -3.10
CA ASN A 25 -3.83 15.36 -2.60
C ASN A 25 -4.06 13.84 -2.59
N GLU A 26 -3.68 13.14 -3.66
CA GLU A 26 -3.72 11.68 -3.73
C GLU A 26 -2.85 11.03 -2.63
N GLN A 27 -1.66 11.59 -2.36
CA GLN A 27 -0.81 11.10 -1.28
C GLN A 27 -1.48 11.16 0.10
N ILE A 28 -2.16 12.26 0.39
CA ILE A 28 -2.91 12.44 1.64
C ILE A 28 -4.05 11.42 1.70
N HIS A 29 -4.79 11.26 0.61
CA HIS A 29 -5.90 10.31 0.53
C HIS A 29 -5.45 8.86 0.78
N LEU A 30 -4.36 8.44 0.14
CA LEU A 30 -3.78 7.11 0.33
C LEU A 30 -3.32 6.87 1.77
N LYS A 31 -2.72 7.86 2.44
CA LYS A 31 -2.31 7.76 3.85
C LYS A 31 -3.51 7.59 4.80
N LEU A 32 -4.60 8.33 4.56
CA LEU A 32 -5.83 8.17 5.34
C LEU A 32 -6.47 6.80 5.15
N LEU A 33 -6.48 6.29 3.91
CA LEU A 33 -6.95 4.93 3.62
C LEU A 33 -6.08 3.87 4.31
N LEU A 34 -4.76 4.06 4.33
CA LEU A 34 -3.82 3.16 5.01
C LEU A 34 -4.10 3.11 6.50
N GLU A 35 -4.26 4.27 7.17
CA GLU A 35 -4.58 4.34 8.59
C GLU A 35 -5.88 3.58 8.91
N ARG A 36 -6.92 3.80 8.08
CA ARG A 36 -8.18 3.06 8.22
C ARG A 36 -7.98 1.55 8.09
N LYS A 37 -7.23 1.08 7.10
CA LYS A 37 -6.99 -0.36 6.89
C LYS A 37 -6.16 -0.97 8.01
N MET A 38 -5.17 -0.26 8.53
CA MET A 38 -4.40 -0.69 9.69
C MET A 38 -5.28 -0.81 10.94
N LYS A 39 -6.16 0.16 11.18
CA LYS A 39 -7.13 0.12 12.28
C LYS A 39 -8.10 -1.05 12.16
N GLU A 40 -8.68 -1.26 10.97
CA GLU A 40 -9.56 -2.40 10.68
C GLU A 40 -8.83 -3.75 10.92
N CYS A 41 -7.56 -3.84 10.50
CA CYS A 41 -6.69 -4.99 10.75
C CYS A 41 -6.50 -5.26 12.24
N TRP A 42 -6.12 -4.25 13.02
CA TRP A 42 -5.93 -4.38 14.47
C TRP A 42 -7.21 -4.76 15.20
N MET A 43 -8.36 -4.19 14.82
CA MET A 43 -9.66 -4.57 15.39
C MET A 43 -10.00 -6.03 15.10
N ALA A 44 -9.74 -6.50 13.87
CA ALA A 44 -9.95 -7.89 13.52
C ALA A 44 -8.99 -8.83 14.27
N MET A 45 -7.73 -8.44 14.46
CA MET A 45 -6.77 -9.19 15.30
C MET A 45 -7.21 -9.25 16.76
N ALA A 46 -7.75 -8.17 17.32
CA ALA A 46 -8.26 -8.16 18.69
C ALA A 46 -9.44 -9.13 18.86
N LYS A 47 -10.41 -9.11 17.95
CA LYS A 47 -11.52 -10.08 17.91
C LYS A 47 -11.03 -11.51 17.74
N ALA A 48 -9.98 -11.72 16.94
CA ALA A 48 -9.36 -13.03 16.81
C ALA A 48 -8.79 -13.50 18.15
N ARG A 49 -8.04 -12.66 18.88
CA ARG A 49 -7.48 -12.99 20.21
C ARG A 49 -8.58 -13.34 21.22
N GLU A 50 -9.63 -12.53 21.27
CA GLU A 50 -10.80 -12.76 22.12
C GLU A 50 -11.44 -14.12 21.81
N SER A 51 -11.74 -14.40 20.53
CA SER A 51 -12.35 -15.67 20.11
C SER A 51 -11.48 -16.90 20.38
N ILE A 52 -10.17 -16.71 20.49
CA ILE A 52 -9.19 -17.77 20.75
C ILE A 52 -8.99 -18.01 22.26
N GLY A 53 -9.50 -17.12 23.13
CA GLY A 53 -9.31 -17.20 24.58
C GLY A 53 -7.86 -17.02 25.03
N SER A 54 -7.02 -16.42 24.18
CA SER A 54 -5.57 -16.28 24.42
C SER A 54 -5.20 -14.81 24.60
N LEU A 55 -4.59 -14.51 25.75
CA LEU A 55 -3.93 -13.22 26.02
C LEU A 55 -2.58 -13.09 25.28
N LEU A 56 -2.05 -14.20 24.75
CA LEU A 56 -0.78 -14.20 24.02
C LEU A 56 -0.96 -13.53 22.67
N ASN A 57 0.08 -12.80 22.26
CA ASN A 57 0.23 -12.31 20.90
C ASN A 57 0.00 -13.46 19.91
N ILE A 58 -0.65 -13.17 18.78
CA ILE A 58 -0.92 -14.13 17.69
C ILE A 58 0.38 -14.75 17.12
N SER A 59 1.56 -14.33 17.61
CA SER A 59 2.87 -14.95 17.44
C SER A 59 2.99 -16.43 17.88
N VAL A 60 1.91 -17.05 18.39
CA VAL A 60 1.82 -18.51 18.65
C VAL A 60 1.06 -19.25 17.54
N LEU A 61 0.89 -18.64 16.36
CA LEU A 61 0.57 -19.42 15.17
C LEU A 61 1.83 -20.19 14.79
N ASN A 62 1.77 -21.52 14.83
CA ASN A 62 2.83 -22.38 14.28
C ASN A 62 2.95 -22.04 12.79
N LEU A 63 3.89 -21.15 12.47
CA LEU A 63 4.34 -20.93 11.11
C LEU A 63 5.01 -22.24 10.69
N ASP A 64 4.41 -22.92 9.73
CA ASP A 64 5.02 -24.11 9.17
C ASP A 64 6.24 -23.66 8.36
N ASN A 65 7.41 -23.60 9.01
CA ASN A 65 8.67 -23.07 8.47
C ASN A 65 9.10 -23.73 7.15
N ARG A 66 8.48 -24.85 6.77
CA ARG A 66 8.73 -25.56 5.51
C ARG A 66 8.06 -24.91 4.29
N ASN A 67 7.13 -23.97 4.49
CA ASN A 67 6.38 -23.24 3.44
C ASN A 67 6.62 -21.71 3.53
N LEU A 68 7.83 -21.29 3.87
CA LEU A 68 8.23 -19.89 4.10
C LEU A 68 8.48 -19.08 2.82
N ASP A 69 8.05 -19.55 1.66
CA ASP A 69 8.07 -18.73 0.45
C ASP A 69 7.16 -17.52 0.66
N SER A 70 7.64 -16.34 0.25
CA SER A 70 6.89 -15.09 0.36
C SER A 70 5.57 -15.21 -0.40
N MET A 71 4.44 -15.13 0.32
CA MET A 71 3.09 -15.14 -0.30
C MET A 71 2.82 -13.94 -1.19
N SER A 72 3.53 -12.84 -0.93
CA SER A 72 3.48 -11.64 -1.75
C SER A 72 4.89 -11.12 -1.95
N THR A 73 5.18 -10.72 -3.17
CA THR A 73 6.43 -10.07 -3.57
C THR A 73 6.12 -8.68 -4.11
N VAL A 74 7.05 -7.75 -3.95
CA VAL A 74 6.92 -6.42 -4.53
C VAL A 74 7.82 -6.35 -5.75
N VAL A 75 7.21 -6.07 -6.90
CA VAL A 75 7.91 -5.86 -8.17
C VAL A 75 8.00 -4.36 -8.42
N VAL A 76 9.15 -3.90 -8.90
CA VAL A 76 9.36 -2.50 -9.27
C VAL A 76 9.34 -2.40 -10.80
N GLU A 77 8.35 -1.70 -11.34
CA GLU A 77 8.27 -1.38 -12.75
C GLU A 77 8.81 0.02 -13.02
N LYS A 78 9.72 0.10 -14.01
CA LYS A 78 10.30 1.35 -14.54
C LYS A 78 10.97 2.24 -13.47
N GLY A 79 11.28 1.69 -12.29
CA GLY A 79 11.87 2.43 -11.17
C GLY A 79 10.91 3.38 -10.43
N VAL A 80 9.61 3.37 -10.78
CA VAL A 80 8.63 4.34 -10.26
C VAL A 80 7.34 3.70 -9.75
N SER A 81 6.98 2.51 -10.24
CA SER A 81 5.75 1.81 -9.87
C SER A 81 6.08 0.57 -9.05
N PHE A 82 5.58 0.52 -7.83
CA PHE A 82 5.70 -0.62 -6.92
C PHE A 82 4.41 -1.41 -6.99
N ILE A 83 4.49 -2.67 -7.43
CA ILE A 83 3.34 -3.54 -7.65
C ILE A 83 3.44 -4.73 -6.71
N LEU A 84 2.39 -4.96 -5.93
CA LEU A 84 2.28 -6.15 -5.10
C LEU A 84 1.82 -7.33 -5.96
N GLN A 85 2.72 -8.26 -6.20
CA GLN A 85 2.39 -9.53 -6.83
C GLN A 85 2.09 -10.57 -5.76
N GLN A 86 0.89 -11.12 -5.78
CA GLN A 86 0.55 -12.27 -4.94
C GLN A 86 0.92 -13.55 -5.69
N CYS A 87 1.48 -14.53 -5.01
CA CYS A 87 1.64 -15.85 -5.59
C CYS A 87 0.24 -16.43 -5.83
N ASP A 88 -0.19 -16.42 -7.10
CA ASP A 88 -1.33 -17.21 -7.57
C ASP A 88 -0.97 -18.68 -7.39
N ASP A 89 -1.46 -19.27 -6.31
CA ASP A 89 -1.84 -20.68 -6.24
C ASP A 89 -2.58 -20.91 -4.92
N ASP A 90 -3.91 -20.92 -5.01
CA ASP A 90 -4.83 -21.36 -3.96
C ASP A 90 -4.55 -20.77 -2.57
N PHE A 91 -4.98 -19.53 -2.35
CA PHE A 91 -5.16 -18.94 -1.01
C PHE A 91 -6.00 -19.85 -0.08
N SER A 92 -6.81 -20.74 -0.69
CA SER A 92 -7.59 -21.80 -0.05
C SER A 92 -6.76 -23.01 0.43
N ARG A 93 -5.66 -23.38 -0.26
CA ARG A 93 -4.83 -24.55 0.05
C ARG A 93 -3.67 -24.22 0.99
N LYS A 94 -3.06 -23.04 0.86
CA LYS A 94 -1.97 -22.61 1.77
C LYS A 94 -2.53 -21.85 2.98
N GLN A 95 -3.27 -22.55 3.85
CA GLN A 95 -3.59 -22.03 5.18
C GLN A 95 -2.30 -21.94 6.02
N VAL A 96 -1.57 -20.82 5.88
CA VAL A 96 -0.33 -20.54 6.64
C VAL A 96 -0.57 -20.53 8.15
N PHE A 97 -1.83 -20.32 8.54
CA PHE A 97 -2.24 -20.14 9.93
C PHE A 97 -3.20 -21.24 10.36
N LYS A 98 -2.74 -22.50 10.30
CA LYS A 98 -3.46 -23.61 10.95
C LYS A 98 -3.14 -23.61 12.44
N LYS A 99 -4.08 -23.16 13.27
CA LYS A 99 -4.06 -23.51 14.69
C LYS A 99 -4.49 -24.96 14.84
N PHE A 100 -3.77 -25.75 15.65
CA PHE A 100 -4.07 -27.14 16.05
C PHE A 100 -5.43 -27.67 15.58
N GLY A 101 -5.44 -28.34 14.43
CA GLY A 101 -6.36 -29.43 14.16
C GLY A 101 -7.73 -29.15 13.56
N LEU A 102 -8.30 -27.93 13.50
CA LEU A 102 -9.63 -27.80 12.84
C LEU A 102 -9.83 -26.63 11.85
N LEU A 103 -9.74 -25.34 12.19
CA LEU A 103 -10.07 -24.26 11.23
C LEU A 103 -9.37 -22.93 11.58
N THR A 104 -8.98 -22.16 10.56
CA THR A 104 -8.48 -20.77 10.72
C THR A 104 -9.62 -19.87 11.26
N PRO A 105 -9.44 -19.14 12.37
CA PRO A 105 -10.46 -18.23 12.88
C PRO A 105 -10.86 -17.19 11.85
N ILE A 106 -12.17 -16.96 11.66
CA ILE A 106 -12.69 -16.03 10.64
C ILE A 106 -12.13 -14.61 10.80
N HIS A 107 -11.97 -14.14 12.04
CA HIS A 107 -11.41 -12.83 12.33
C HIS A 107 -9.92 -12.72 11.96
N LEU A 108 -9.18 -13.83 11.98
CA LEU A 108 -7.79 -13.86 11.54
C LEU A 108 -7.68 -13.78 10.00
N VAL A 109 -8.58 -14.46 9.29
CA VAL A 109 -8.70 -14.31 7.82
C VAL A 109 -9.05 -12.87 7.46
N THR A 110 -9.99 -12.26 8.18
CA THR A 110 -10.35 -10.84 7.99
C THR A 110 -9.16 -9.92 8.24
N ALA A 111 -8.40 -10.13 9.33
CA ALA A 111 -7.19 -9.36 9.61
C ALA A 111 -6.16 -9.46 8.48
N GLN A 112 -5.94 -10.66 7.93
CA GLN A 112 -5.03 -10.86 6.79
C GLN A 112 -5.48 -10.08 5.55
N LYS A 113 -6.79 -10.09 5.24
CA LYS A 113 -7.33 -9.31 4.11
C LYS A 113 -7.04 -7.81 4.29
N HIS A 114 -7.26 -7.26 5.48
CA HIS A 114 -6.93 -5.86 5.76
C HIS A 114 -5.43 -5.59 5.71
N SER A 115 -4.59 -6.52 6.17
CA SER A 115 -3.14 -6.41 6.11
C SER A 115 -2.63 -6.40 4.66
N ILE A 116 -3.15 -7.27 3.80
CA ILE A 116 -2.78 -7.32 2.38
C ILE A 116 -3.20 -6.04 1.67
N ALA A 117 -4.42 -5.55 1.93
CA ALA A 117 -4.87 -4.26 1.40
C ALA A 117 -3.99 -3.10 1.89
N ALA A 118 -3.54 -3.13 3.14
CA ALA A 118 -2.60 -2.13 3.66
C ALA A 118 -1.24 -2.19 2.95
N ILE A 119 -0.70 -3.39 2.69
CA ILE A 119 0.55 -3.55 1.93
C ILE A 119 0.40 -2.99 0.50
N GLN A 120 -0.72 -3.27 -0.17
CA GLN A 120 -1.02 -2.67 -1.48
C GLN A 120 -1.04 -1.15 -1.43
N LEU A 121 -1.68 -0.56 -0.41
CA LEU A 121 -1.70 0.90 -0.22
C LEU A 121 -0.29 1.45 0.01
N VAL A 122 0.57 0.75 0.75
CA VAL A 122 1.98 1.15 0.92
C VAL A 122 2.72 1.17 -0.42
N CYS A 123 2.51 0.16 -1.27
CA CYS A 123 3.07 0.15 -2.63
C CYS A 123 2.58 1.35 -3.47
N ASN A 124 1.29 1.67 -3.40
CA ASN A 124 0.73 2.83 -4.09
C ASN A 124 1.30 4.15 -3.55
N ILE A 125 1.44 4.28 -2.23
CA ILE A 125 2.06 5.45 -1.58
C ILE A 125 3.52 5.60 -2.02
N ALA A 126 4.29 4.53 -2.07
CA ALA A 126 5.69 4.56 -2.51
C ALA A 126 5.81 4.99 -3.99
N SER A 127 4.88 4.52 -4.83
CA SER A 127 4.83 4.90 -6.24
C SER A 127 4.51 6.39 -6.40
N ASN A 128 3.46 6.85 -5.72
CA ASN A 128 3.06 8.26 -5.69
C ASN A 128 4.16 9.15 -5.08
N GLN A 129 4.87 8.70 -4.04
CA GLN A 129 6.02 9.41 -3.47
C GLN A 129 7.14 9.58 -4.49
N THR A 130 7.42 8.55 -5.27
CA THR A 130 8.48 8.63 -6.29
C THR A 130 8.07 9.60 -7.40
N GLN A 131 6.81 9.58 -7.83
CA GLN A 131 6.26 10.54 -8.79
C GLN A 131 6.32 11.97 -8.26
N LEU A 132 5.91 12.20 -7.01
CA LEU A 132 5.94 13.51 -6.37
C LEU A 132 7.35 14.09 -6.32
N VAL A 133 8.35 13.28 -5.97
CA VAL A 133 9.76 13.71 -5.96
C VAL A 133 10.22 14.11 -7.36
N GLN A 134 9.82 13.37 -8.40
CA GLN A 134 10.16 13.71 -9.79
C GLN A 134 9.50 15.03 -10.24
N ASP A 135 8.23 15.24 -9.89
CA ASP A 135 7.50 16.45 -10.29
C ASP A 135 7.98 17.68 -9.51
N MET A 136 8.32 17.54 -8.24
CA MET A 136 8.98 18.59 -7.46
C MET A 136 10.36 18.96 -8.03
N ALA A 137 11.13 17.98 -8.51
CA ALA A 137 12.43 18.25 -9.12
C ALA A 137 12.29 19.05 -10.43
N LYS A 138 11.33 18.69 -11.29
CA LYS A 138 11.03 19.47 -12.51
C LYS A 138 10.63 20.90 -12.18
N TYR A 139 9.73 21.07 -11.20
CA TYR A 139 9.30 22.41 -10.78
C TYR A 139 10.48 23.27 -10.30
N ALA A 140 11.39 22.69 -9.50
CA ALA A 140 12.58 23.40 -9.03
C ALA A 140 13.52 23.83 -10.18
N GLU A 141 13.62 23.07 -11.26
CA GLU A 141 14.39 23.45 -12.45
C GLU A 141 13.75 24.62 -13.23
N HIS A 142 12.43 24.76 -13.17
CA HIS A 142 11.70 25.88 -13.77
C HIS A 142 11.80 27.17 -12.95
N ASP A 143 11.80 27.09 -11.62
CA ASP A 143 11.92 28.25 -10.71
C ASP A 143 13.35 28.87 -10.72
N LEU A 144 14.36 28.10 -11.15
CA LEU A 144 15.77 28.53 -11.27
C LEU A 144 16.11 29.22 -12.61
N LYS A 145 15.19 29.27 -13.58
CA LYS A 145 15.39 29.89 -14.91
C LYS A 145 14.65 31.21 -15.05
#